data_AF-A0A524CYS9-F1
#
_entry.id   AF-A0A524CYS9-F1
#
_cell.length_a   1.000
_cell.length_b   1.000
_cell.length_c   1.000
_cell.angle_alpha   90.00
_cell.angle_beta   90.00
_cell.angle_gamma   90.00
#
_symmetry.space_group_name_H-M   'P 1'
#
loop_
_entity.id
_entity.type
_entity.pdbx_description
1 polymer ?
#
loop_
_entity_poly.entity_id
_entity_poly.type
_entity_poly.pdbx_seq_one_letter_code
_entity_poly.pdbx_strand_id
1 'polypeptide(L)'
;MKILKIIDYLEEKNVISKIFTHYNETSNNDYINLDEELIHKIIKKSKNYSLNKFGNEIYDLGLFYKEEMPYSKRKQLGEIYTSPKVVKYILNDCAYLSYKNLDKKKLIDLSCGSGSFLISSIKRLIDYYIIKFRRSRISHFNAKEAQSIIENIKKNILGVDINPNACLLAQINFHICLYPLYKILEKESNNFRPPIFNILNLNSLILLNSKENLIAEKFDFVVGNPPYLFIRDIPKKHKKLIESQNLNTNRGQYDYYQIFLELGIRYLIKGGKLGFILPDSLLALSNRNIIRKYIYENTKIQKISIVGSQFENSVVSNIILILEKELNSNQRENNIIKIVFYNSDTKKSNEIEQKQLKIWNYRFLINLNKRDIQILDYLNNKFPKLDELISNKDYKILLNRGVELTKEGKVFYCEKCKKYYPIPHEKNVCRICGKSYDNGSIENIIFED
;
A
#
# COMPACT_ATOMS: atom_id res chain seq x y z
N MET A 1 -32.85 -4.84 3.99
CA MET A 1 -33.20 -3.98 2.83
C MET A 1 -32.65 -4.64 1.57
N LYS A 2 -33.32 -4.61 0.42
CA LYS A 2 -32.78 -5.23 -0.81
C LYS A 2 -31.89 -4.20 -1.53
N ILE A 3 -30.71 -4.61 -2.02
CA ILE A 3 -29.79 -3.75 -2.80
C ILE A 3 -30.50 -3.14 -4.00
N LEU A 4 -31.33 -3.93 -4.68
CA LEU A 4 -32.18 -3.50 -5.78
C LEU A 4 -32.84 -2.14 -5.49
N LYS A 5 -33.53 -2.00 -4.35
CA LYS A 5 -34.21 -0.76 -3.96
C LYS A 5 -33.27 0.44 -3.81
N ILE A 6 -32.02 0.21 -3.41
CA ILE A 6 -31.02 1.28 -3.25
C ILE A 6 -30.52 1.71 -4.62
N ILE A 7 -30.18 0.75 -5.48
CA ILE A 7 -29.69 1.05 -6.82
C ILE A 7 -30.78 1.74 -7.65
N ASP A 8 -32.01 1.22 -7.63
CA ASP A 8 -33.14 1.82 -8.35
C ASP A 8 -33.36 3.28 -7.88
N TYR A 9 -33.27 3.54 -6.58
CA TYR A 9 -33.31 4.90 -6.05
C TYR A 9 -32.17 5.79 -6.60
N LEU A 10 -30.95 5.28 -6.66
CA LEU A 10 -29.80 6.03 -7.18
C LEU A 10 -29.94 6.30 -8.69
N GLU A 11 -30.56 5.40 -9.44
CA GLU A 11 -30.91 5.59 -10.85
C GLU A 11 -32.01 6.66 -11.00
N GLU A 12 -33.13 6.53 -10.28
CA GLU A 12 -34.24 7.49 -10.27
C GLU A 12 -33.81 8.92 -9.92
N LYS A 13 -32.84 9.06 -9.00
CA LYS A 13 -32.27 10.36 -8.59
C LYS A 13 -31.14 10.85 -9.50
N ASN A 14 -30.89 10.17 -10.61
CA ASN A 14 -29.80 10.44 -11.56
C ASN A 14 -28.42 10.50 -10.89
N VAL A 15 -28.21 9.79 -9.79
CA VAL A 15 -26.93 9.79 -9.07
C VAL A 15 -25.89 9.03 -9.87
N ILE A 16 -26.23 7.82 -10.36
CA ILE A 16 -25.31 7.00 -11.15
C ILE A 16 -24.90 7.72 -12.43
N SER A 17 -25.85 8.28 -13.18
CA SER A 17 -25.57 9.07 -14.38
C SER A 17 -24.62 10.26 -14.10
N LYS A 18 -24.84 11.01 -13.00
CA LYS A 18 -23.94 12.11 -12.62
C LYS A 18 -22.52 11.64 -12.28
N ILE A 19 -22.38 10.47 -11.67
CA ILE A 19 -21.06 9.89 -11.38
C ILE A 19 -20.36 9.53 -12.69
N PHE A 20 -21.06 8.94 -13.65
CA PHE A 20 -20.52 8.68 -14.99
C PHE A 20 -20.07 9.98 -15.67
N THR A 21 -20.92 11.00 -15.73
CA THR A 21 -20.57 12.31 -16.28
C THR A 21 -19.33 12.89 -15.61
N HIS A 22 -19.28 12.85 -14.27
CA HIS A 22 -18.13 13.34 -13.51
C HIS A 22 -16.82 12.66 -13.91
N TYR A 23 -16.77 11.33 -13.99
CA TYR A 23 -15.53 10.65 -14.37
C TYR A 23 -15.24 10.74 -15.87
N ASN A 24 -16.25 10.80 -16.74
CA ASN A 24 -16.03 11.10 -18.16
C ASN A 24 -15.39 12.48 -18.37
N GLU A 25 -15.69 13.47 -17.52
CA GLU A 25 -15.11 14.82 -17.58
C GLU A 25 -13.76 14.96 -16.87
N THR A 26 -13.54 14.22 -15.78
CA THR A 26 -12.38 14.43 -14.90
C THR A 26 -11.30 13.35 -15.01
N SER A 27 -11.62 12.18 -15.55
CA SER A 27 -10.66 11.09 -15.66
C SER A 27 -9.61 11.38 -16.73
N ASN A 28 -8.36 11.18 -16.34
CA ASN A 28 -7.27 11.19 -17.29
C ASN A 28 -7.14 9.79 -17.92
N ASN A 29 -7.67 9.65 -19.14
CA ASN A 29 -7.67 8.42 -19.93
C ASN A 29 -6.26 8.00 -20.44
N ASP A 30 -5.20 8.68 -20.01
CA ASP A 30 -3.81 8.36 -20.31
C ASP A 30 -3.37 6.92 -19.94
N TYR A 31 -4.08 6.26 -19.03
CA TYR A 31 -3.68 4.98 -18.45
C TYR A 31 -4.73 3.88 -18.57
N ILE A 32 -5.97 4.18 -18.20
CA ILE A 32 -7.09 3.23 -18.18
C ILE A 32 -8.35 3.99 -18.59
N ASN A 33 -9.09 3.47 -19.56
CA ASN A 33 -10.36 4.04 -19.98
C ASN A 33 -11.51 3.58 -19.07
N LEU A 34 -12.50 4.45 -18.92
CA LEU A 34 -13.77 4.06 -18.34
C LEU A 34 -14.47 3.02 -19.23
N ASP A 35 -14.97 1.95 -18.63
CA ASP A 35 -15.66 0.84 -19.27
C ASP A 35 -17.11 0.83 -18.76
N GLU A 36 -17.96 1.63 -19.41
CA GLU A 36 -19.34 1.81 -18.98
C GLU A 36 -20.14 0.50 -19.04
N GLU A 37 -19.88 -0.35 -20.03
CA GLU A 37 -20.54 -1.64 -20.19
C GLU A 37 -20.22 -2.56 -19.01
N LEU A 38 -18.94 -2.67 -18.63
CA LEU A 38 -18.51 -3.43 -17.46
C LEU A 38 -19.18 -2.93 -16.18
N ILE A 39 -19.22 -1.61 -15.97
CA ILE A 39 -19.86 -1.02 -14.79
C ILE A 39 -21.36 -1.31 -14.77
N HIS A 40 -22.06 -1.13 -15.88
CA HIS A 40 -23.49 -1.45 -15.98
C HIS A 40 -23.76 -2.94 -15.73
N LYS A 41 -22.90 -3.83 -16.25
CA LYS A 41 -22.96 -5.27 -15.97
C LYS A 41 -22.80 -5.56 -14.48
N ILE A 42 -21.82 -4.94 -13.83
CA ILE A 42 -21.59 -5.06 -12.38
C ILE A 42 -22.83 -4.59 -11.62
N ILE A 43 -23.37 -3.41 -11.91
CA ILE A 43 -24.56 -2.85 -11.26
C ILE A 43 -25.76 -3.80 -11.43
N LYS A 44 -26.00 -4.30 -12.64
CA LYS A 44 -27.09 -5.24 -12.94
C LYS A 44 -26.95 -6.54 -12.14
N LYS A 45 -25.74 -7.11 -12.07
CA LYS A 45 -25.46 -8.31 -11.27
C LYS A 45 -25.69 -8.05 -9.78
N SER A 46 -25.27 -6.88 -9.31
CA SER A 46 -25.36 -6.42 -7.92
C SER A 46 -26.82 -6.38 -7.41
N LYS A 47 -27.77 -5.99 -8.26
CA LYS A 47 -29.22 -5.91 -7.96
C LYS A 47 -29.81 -7.25 -7.49
N ASN A 48 -29.29 -8.38 -7.99
CA ASN A 48 -29.79 -9.72 -7.67
C ASN A 48 -29.34 -10.25 -6.30
N TYR A 49 -28.46 -9.52 -5.59
CA TYR A 49 -27.92 -9.96 -4.31
C TYR A 49 -28.69 -9.35 -3.14
N SER A 50 -29.08 -10.21 -2.19
CA SER A 50 -29.65 -9.78 -0.91
C SER A 50 -28.53 -9.33 0.03
N LEU A 51 -28.72 -8.19 0.71
CA LEU A 51 -27.83 -7.74 1.80
C LEU A 51 -27.65 -8.84 2.87
N ASN A 52 -28.63 -9.71 3.05
CA ASN A 52 -28.57 -10.79 4.05
C ASN A 52 -27.51 -11.86 3.74
N LYS A 53 -27.02 -11.99 2.49
CA LYS A 53 -25.92 -12.90 2.16
C LYS A 53 -24.56 -12.39 2.68
N PHE A 54 -24.47 -11.10 3.00
CA PHE A 54 -23.30 -10.47 3.61
C PHE A 54 -23.38 -10.39 5.15
N GLY A 55 -24.46 -10.85 5.79
CA GLY A 55 -24.61 -10.66 7.25
C GLY A 55 -24.48 -9.18 7.67
N ASN A 56 -23.86 -8.91 8.83
CA ASN A 56 -23.50 -7.55 9.26
C ASN A 56 -22.31 -6.93 8.46
N GLU A 57 -21.83 -7.61 7.42
CA GLU A 57 -20.70 -7.14 6.60
C GLU A 57 -21.11 -6.04 5.62
N ILE A 58 -20.10 -5.29 5.17
CA ILE A 58 -20.29 -4.12 4.32
C ILE A 58 -20.51 -4.58 2.89
N TYR A 59 -21.52 -4.03 2.22
CA TYR A 59 -21.74 -4.25 0.80
C TYR A 59 -20.65 -3.54 -0.02
N ASP A 60 -19.97 -4.26 -0.90
CA ASP A 60 -18.87 -3.75 -1.70
C ASP A 60 -18.96 -4.25 -3.15
N LEU A 61 -19.23 -3.32 -4.08
CA LEU A 61 -19.29 -3.62 -5.50
C LEU A 61 -17.96 -4.13 -6.09
N GLY A 62 -16.83 -3.90 -5.42
CA GLY A 62 -15.52 -4.41 -5.81
C GLY A 62 -15.43 -5.93 -5.87
N LEU A 63 -16.28 -6.64 -5.11
CA LEU A 63 -16.36 -8.10 -5.17
C LEU A 63 -16.84 -8.57 -6.54
N PHE A 64 -17.84 -7.90 -7.11
CA PHE A 64 -18.33 -8.20 -8.46
C PHE A 64 -17.32 -7.80 -9.53
N TYR A 65 -16.65 -6.67 -9.36
CA TYR A 65 -15.55 -6.28 -10.26
C TYR A 65 -14.44 -7.33 -10.31
N LYS A 66 -14.05 -7.88 -9.15
CA LYS A 66 -13.07 -8.98 -9.05
C LYS A 66 -13.51 -10.24 -9.79
N GLU A 67 -14.81 -10.57 -9.78
CA GLU A 67 -15.38 -11.73 -10.49
C GLU A 67 -15.42 -11.52 -12.00
N GLU A 68 -15.71 -10.30 -12.47
CA GLU A 68 -15.81 -10.00 -13.90
C GLU A 68 -14.44 -9.79 -14.56
N MET A 69 -13.41 -9.40 -13.80
CA MET A 69 -12.07 -9.14 -14.33
C MET A 69 -11.11 -10.33 -14.18
N PRO A 70 -10.51 -10.82 -15.30
CA PRO A 70 -9.52 -11.89 -15.26
C PRO A 70 -8.34 -11.57 -14.32
N TYR A 71 -7.86 -12.61 -13.62
CA TYR A 71 -6.75 -12.46 -12.67
C TYR A 71 -5.48 -11.87 -13.33
N SER A 72 -5.17 -12.24 -14.57
CA SER A 72 -4.01 -11.72 -15.31
C SER A 72 -4.08 -10.20 -15.50
N LYS A 73 -5.24 -9.68 -15.90
CA LYS A 73 -5.46 -8.23 -16.10
C LYS A 73 -5.36 -7.48 -14.77
N ARG A 74 -6.00 -7.99 -13.72
CA ARG A 74 -5.89 -7.40 -12.36
C ARG A 74 -4.44 -7.40 -11.86
N LYS A 75 -3.69 -8.47 -12.09
CA LYS A 75 -2.27 -8.56 -11.71
C LYS A 75 -1.40 -7.55 -12.46
N GLN A 76 -1.63 -7.35 -13.76
CA GLN A 76 -0.92 -6.32 -14.53
C GLN A 76 -1.19 -4.90 -14.04
N LEU A 77 -2.42 -4.64 -13.58
CA LEU A 77 -2.82 -3.36 -12.99
C LEU A 77 -2.40 -3.22 -11.51
N GLY A 78 -1.87 -4.28 -10.89
CA GLY A 78 -1.56 -4.30 -9.46
C GLY A 78 -2.79 -4.32 -8.56
N GLU A 79 -3.97 -4.68 -9.08
CA GLU A 79 -5.25 -4.68 -8.38
C GLU A 79 -5.43 -5.94 -7.53
N ILE A 80 -5.38 -5.76 -6.21
CA ILE A 80 -5.65 -6.82 -5.23
C ILE A 80 -6.77 -6.37 -4.29
N TYR A 81 -7.91 -7.05 -4.41
CA TYR A 81 -9.04 -6.83 -3.52
C TYR A 81 -8.67 -7.20 -2.08
N THR A 82 -9.00 -6.32 -1.14
CA THR A 82 -8.72 -6.51 0.29
C THR A 82 -9.94 -7.04 1.02
N SER A 83 -9.81 -8.14 1.75
CA SER A 83 -10.93 -8.72 2.48
C SER A 83 -11.43 -7.79 3.61
N PRO A 84 -12.75 -7.77 3.91
CA PRO A 84 -13.31 -6.94 4.98
C PRO A 84 -12.69 -7.19 6.36
N LYS A 85 -12.26 -8.43 6.64
CA LYS A 85 -11.57 -8.81 7.88
C LYS A 85 -10.25 -8.05 8.04
N VAL A 86 -9.46 -7.92 6.97
CA VAL A 86 -8.18 -7.19 6.99
C VAL A 86 -8.42 -5.68 7.10
N VAL A 87 -9.39 -5.14 6.36
CA VAL A 87 -9.74 -3.72 6.47
C VAL A 87 -10.13 -3.37 7.91
N LYS A 88 -11.00 -4.19 8.53
CA LYS A 88 -11.42 -4.00 9.93
C LYS A 88 -10.24 -4.07 10.88
N TYR A 89 -9.32 -5.01 10.65
CA TYR A 89 -8.12 -5.18 11.45
C TYR A 89 -7.22 -3.95 11.43
N ILE A 90 -6.90 -3.45 10.22
CA ILE A 90 -6.04 -2.28 10.05
C ILE A 90 -6.66 -1.05 10.69
N LEU A 91 -7.95 -0.77 10.43
CA LEU A 91 -8.63 0.38 11.03
C LEU A 91 -8.67 0.29 12.57
N ASN A 92 -8.74 -0.92 13.14
CA ASN A 92 -8.67 -1.11 14.59
C ASN A 92 -7.28 -0.78 15.14
N ASP A 93 -6.22 -1.28 14.53
CA ASP A 93 -4.85 -1.06 15.01
C ASP A 93 -4.37 0.38 14.75
N CYS A 94 -4.84 1.01 13.68
CA CYS A 94 -4.72 2.45 13.49
C CYS A 94 -5.53 3.25 14.52
N ALA A 95 -6.39 2.60 15.31
CA ALA A 95 -7.28 3.23 16.29
C ALA A 95 -8.31 4.21 15.67
N TYR A 96 -8.72 3.97 14.43
CA TYR A 96 -9.86 4.62 13.80
C TYR A 96 -11.16 3.95 14.30
N LEU A 97 -11.59 4.28 15.52
CA LEU A 97 -12.63 3.55 16.26
C LEU A 97 -13.83 4.45 16.52
N SER A 98 -15.04 3.92 16.39
CA SER A 98 -16.30 4.68 16.48
C SER A 98 -16.55 5.34 17.84
N TYR A 99 -15.89 4.90 18.91
CA TYR A 99 -16.00 5.53 20.24
C TYR A 99 -14.91 6.59 20.50
N LYS A 100 -14.05 6.88 19.52
CA LYS A 100 -13.08 7.98 19.57
C LYS A 100 -13.59 9.16 18.75
N ASN A 101 -13.06 10.36 19.00
CA ASN A 101 -13.44 11.56 18.25
C ASN A 101 -12.99 11.47 16.78
N LEU A 102 -13.90 11.02 15.90
CA LEU A 102 -13.63 10.84 14.46
C LEU A 102 -14.09 12.02 13.58
N ASP A 103 -15.02 12.86 14.04
CA ASP A 103 -15.57 13.99 13.28
C ASP A 103 -14.56 15.08 12.87
N LYS A 104 -13.40 15.10 13.52
CA LYS A 104 -12.29 16.01 13.21
C LYS A 104 -11.11 15.30 12.53
N LYS A 105 -11.25 14.03 12.19
CA LYS A 105 -10.17 13.18 11.71
C LYS A 105 -10.25 12.93 10.22
N LYS A 106 -9.16 13.21 9.52
CA LYS A 106 -9.06 13.00 8.08
C LYS A 106 -8.41 11.65 7.75
N LEU A 107 -8.98 10.95 6.78
CA LEU A 107 -8.50 9.66 6.31
C LEU A 107 -8.34 9.68 4.78
N ILE A 108 -7.23 9.14 4.31
CA ILE A 108 -6.96 8.93 2.88
C ILE A 108 -6.58 7.48 2.59
N ASP A 109 -7.03 6.99 1.44
CA ASP A 109 -6.47 5.83 0.77
C ASP A 109 -5.90 6.26 -0.60
N LEU A 110 -4.59 6.05 -0.79
CA LEU A 110 -3.83 6.51 -1.95
C LEU A 110 -3.94 5.57 -3.16
N SER A 111 -4.57 4.42 -3.02
CA SER A 111 -4.85 3.46 -4.11
C SER A 111 -6.14 2.73 -3.77
N CYS A 112 -7.23 3.47 -3.70
CA CYS A 112 -8.41 3.07 -2.97
C CYS A 112 -9.22 1.95 -3.63
N GLY A 113 -8.97 1.65 -4.91
CA GLY A 113 -9.76 0.69 -5.68
C GLY A 113 -11.25 1.03 -5.62
N SER A 114 -12.09 0.02 -5.37
CA SER A 114 -13.54 0.20 -5.16
C SER A 114 -13.90 0.78 -3.78
N GLY A 115 -12.91 1.17 -2.98
CA GLY A 115 -13.09 1.93 -1.74
C GLY A 115 -13.33 1.10 -0.48
N SER A 116 -12.90 -0.16 -0.38
CA SER A 116 -13.16 -1.04 0.77
C SER A 116 -12.76 -0.43 2.13
N PHE A 117 -11.60 0.25 2.20
CA PHE A 117 -11.17 1.00 3.39
C PHE A 117 -12.05 2.22 3.65
N LEU A 118 -12.46 2.92 2.60
CA LEU A 118 -13.25 4.14 2.69
C LEU A 118 -14.67 3.86 3.19
N ILE A 119 -15.37 2.87 2.62
CA ILE A 119 -16.71 2.48 3.09
C ILE A 119 -16.71 1.92 4.52
N SER A 120 -15.65 1.21 4.90
CA SER A 120 -15.47 0.77 6.28
C SER A 120 -15.26 1.93 7.25
N SER A 121 -14.57 2.98 6.78
CA SER A 121 -14.36 4.21 7.54
C SER A 121 -15.66 5.02 7.67
N ILE A 122 -16.44 5.13 6.59
CA ILE A 122 -17.78 5.76 6.60
C ILE A 122 -18.67 5.10 7.62
N LYS A 123 -18.76 3.76 7.63
CA LYS A 123 -19.59 3.03 8.59
C LYS A 123 -19.20 3.34 10.03
N ARG A 124 -17.89 3.35 10.34
CA ARG A 124 -17.39 3.71 11.68
C ARG A 124 -17.67 5.16 12.06
N LEU A 125 -17.64 6.08 11.11
CA LEU A 125 -17.98 7.48 11.33
C LEU A 125 -19.49 7.64 11.58
N ILE A 126 -20.35 6.93 10.86
CA ILE A 126 -21.79 6.88 11.15
C ILE A 126 -22.04 6.30 12.56
N ASP A 127 -21.38 5.19 12.90
CA ASP A 127 -21.47 4.59 14.25
C ASP A 127 -21.00 5.57 15.34
N TYR A 128 -19.94 6.36 15.07
CA TYR A 128 -19.51 7.44 15.95
C TYR A 128 -20.61 8.49 16.14
N TYR A 129 -21.29 8.91 15.08
CA TYR A 129 -22.37 9.88 15.17
C TYR A 129 -23.62 9.33 15.88
N ILE A 130 -23.90 8.03 15.77
CA ILE A 130 -24.94 7.36 16.57
C ILE A 130 -24.63 7.55 18.06
N ILE A 131 -23.38 7.30 18.47
CA ILE A 131 -22.94 7.48 19.86
C ILE A 131 -22.98 8.97 20.25
N LYS A 132 -22.38 9.84 19.43
CA LYS A 132 -22.26 11.29 19.70
C LYS A 132 -23.62 11.96 19.89
N PHE A 133 -24.59 11.65 19.03
CA PHE A 133 -25.93 12.21 19.08
C PHE A 133 -26.90 11.39 19.95
N ARG A 134 -26.40 10.37 20.66
CA ARG A 134 -27.19 9.49 21.55
C ARG A 134 -28.41 8.90 20.85
N ARG A 135 -28.23 8.41 19.62
CA ARG A 135 -29.25 7.69 18.85
C ARG A 135 -29.08 6.18 19.03
N SER A 136 -30.14 5.41 18.81
CA SER A 136 -30.06 3.94 18.82
C SER A 136 -29.76 3.35 17.44
N ARG A 137 -30.12 4.06 16.37
CA ARG A 137 -29.95 3.65 14.97
C ARG A 137 -30.01 4.84 14.03
N ILE A 138 -29.52 4.66 12.79
CA ILE A 138 -29.45 5.71 11.76
C ILE A 138 -30.81 6.38 11.54
N SER A 139 -31.91 5.62 11.50
CA SER A 139 -33.25 6.15 11.24
C SER A 139 -33.80 7.09 12.33
N HIS A 140 -33.05 7.27 13.43
CA HIS A 140 -33.40 8.20 14.49
C HIS A 140 -32.66 9.54 14.39
N PHE A 141 -31.80 9.74 13.39
CA PHE A 141 -31.27 11.07 13.12
C PHE A 141 -32.37 12.00 12.59
N ASN A 142 -32.28 13.28 12.90
CA ASN A 142 -33.04 14.33 12.20
C ASN A 142 -32.30 14.79 10.93
N ALA A 143 -32.93 15.64 10.11
CA ALA A 143 -32.31 16.09 8.86
C ALA A 143 -31.00 16.88 9.06
N LYS A 144 -30.92 17.75 10.08
CA LYS A 144 -29.69 18.51 10.38
C LYS A 144 -28.54 17.58 10.75
N GLU A 145 -28.79 16.56 11.58
CA GLU A 145 -27.82 15.54 11.94
C GLU A 145 -27.37 14.76 10.70
N ALA A 146 -28.31 14.25 9.89
CA ALA A 146 -27.99 13.51 8.68
C ALA A 146 -27.17 14.33 7.67
N GLN A 147 -27.54 15.60 7.46
CA GLN A 147 -26.80 16.53 6.59
C GLN A 147 -25.38 16.75 7.09
N SER A 148 -25.21 17.00 8.40
CA SER A 148 -23.89 17.22 9.00
C SER A 148 -22.97 16.00 8.86
N ILE A 149 -23.52 14.78 8.92
CA ILE A 149 -22.76 13.54 8.75
C ILE A 149 -22.25 13.42 7.31
N ILE A 150 -23.11 13.67 6.32
CA ILE A 150 -22.74 13.61 4.90
C ILE A 150 -21.68 14.66 4.56
N GLU A 151 -21.82 15.89 5.06
CA GLU A 151 -20.83 16.95 4.89
C GLU A 151 -19.49 16.60 5.55
N ASN A 152 -19.53 16.01 6.75
CA ASN A 152 -18.33 15.56 7.44
C ASN A 152 -17.59 14.46 6.66
N ILE A 153 -18.33 13.48 6.13
CA ILE A 153 -17.77 12.41 5.30
C ILE A 153 -17.11 12.99 4.05
N LYS A 154 -17.82 13.89 3.33
CA LYS A 154 -17.28 14.55 2.14
C LYS A 154 -16.00 15.31 2.43
N LYS A 155 -15.90 15.95 3.60
CA LYS A 155 -14.72 16.73 4.01
C LYS A 155 -13.55 15.87 4.45
N ASN A 156 -13.80 14.74 5.12
CA ASN A 156 -12.78 14.03 5.90
C ASN A 156 -12.35 12.69 5.33
N ILE A 157 -13.07 12.13 4.35
CA ILE A 157 -12.71 10.84 3.73
C ILE A 157 -12.38 11.08 2.26
N LEU A 158 -11.12 10.78 1.89
CA LEU A 158 -10.60 10.97 0.55
C LEU A 158 -10.05 9.65 -0.01
N GLY A 159 -10.29 9.39 -1.29
CA GLY A 159 -9.70 8.28 -2.03
C GLY A 159 -8.97 8.77 -3.27
N VAL A 160 -7.88 8.12 -3.62
CA VAL A 160 -7.19 8.31 -4.90
C VAL A 160 -7.00 6.95 -5.56
N ASP A 161 -7.35 6.85 -6.85
CA ASP A 161 -6.99 5.68 -7.65
C ASP A 161 -6.73 6.07 -9.10
N ILE A 162 -5.86 5.34 -9.79
CA ILE A 162 -5.55 5.58 -11.20
C ILE A 162 -6.62 4.98 -12.13
N ASN A 163 -7.37 3.97 -11.68
CA ASN A 163 -8.41 3.32 -12.47
C ASN A 163 -9.77 4.04 -12.32
N PRO A 164 -10.30 4.67 -13.39
CA PRO A 164 -11.57 5.38 -13.32
C PRO A 164 -12.75 4.46 -13.00
N ASN A 165 -12.71 3.20 -13.44
CA ASN A 165 -13.74 2.21 -13.12
C ASN A 165 -13.79 1.94 -11.61
N ALA A 166 -12.63 1.86 -10.98
CA ALA A 166 -12.52 1.64 -9.54
C ALA A 166 -13.03 2.86 -8.75
N CYS A 167 -12.63 4.08 -9.15
CA CYS A 167 -13.13 5.33 -8.58
C CYS A 167 -14.66 5.48 -8.71
N LEU A 168 -15.22 5.08 -9.85
CA LEU A 168 -16.66 5.09 -10.10
C LEU A 168 -17.38 4.12 -9.15
N LEU A 169 -16.90 2.88 -9.05
CA LEU A 169 -17.45 1.90 -8.11
C LEU A 169 -17.35 2.35 -6.65
N ALA A 170 -16.25 3.01 -6.29
CA ALA A 170 -16.08 3.60 -4.95
C ALA A 170 -17.12 4.69 -4.65
N GLN A 171 -17.44 5.57 -5.62
CA GLN A 171 -18.51 6.56 -5.46
C GLN A 171 -19.87 5.89 -5.26
N ILE A 172 -20.22 4.90 -6.09
CA ILE A 172 -21.49 4.18 -5.94
C ILE A 172 -21.55 3.50 -4.57
N ASN A 173 -20.47 2.86 -4.13
CA ASN A 173 -20.34 2.25 -2.82
C ASN A 173 -20.58 3.27 -1.67
N PHE A 174 -20.07 4.50 -1.77
CA PHE A 174 -20.39 5.59 -0.81
C PHE A 174 -21.88 5.85 -0.75
N HIS A 175 -22.53 6.01 -1.90
CA HIS A 175 -23.96 6.29 -1.95
C HIS A 175 -24.81 5.14 -1.40
N ILE A 176 -24.42 3.89 -1.65
CA ILE A 176 -25.08 2.72 -1.06
C ILE A 176 -24.96 2.76 0.47
N CYS A 177 -23.78 3.06 1.02
CA CYS A 177 -23.58 3.21 2.46
C CYS A 177 -24.41 4.35 3.07
N LEU A 178 -24.62 5.44 2.33
CA LEU A 178 -25.27 6.66 2.81
C LEU A 178 -26.77 6.75 2.52
N TYR A 179 -27.31 5.82 1.72
CA TYR A 179 -28.73 5.77 1.40
C TYR A 179 -29.68 5.92 2.60
N PRO A 180 -29.43 5.27 3.77
CA PRO A 180 -30.29 5.47 4.94
C PRO A 180 -30.36 6.93 5.43
N LEU A 181 -29.28 7.70 5.29
CA LEU A 181 -29.25 9.13 5.63
C LEU A 181 -30.01 9.96 4.59
N TYR A 182 -29.90 9.61 3.29
CA TYR A 182 -30.65 10.29 2.23
C TYR A 182 -32.15 10.17 2.45
N LYS A 183 -32.65 8.99 2.87
CA LYS A 183 -34.06 8.80 3.21
C LYS A 183 -34.57 9.67 4.36
N ILE A 184 -33.68 10.14 5.24
CA ILE A 184 -34.04 11.07 6.32
C ILE A 184 -34.20 12.48 5.74
N LEU A 185 -33.23 12.92 4.93
CA LEU A 185 -33.23 14.24 4.31
C LEU A 185 -34.42 14.44 3.37
N GLU A 186 -34.80 13.41 2.63
CA GLU A 186 -35.95 13.45 1.71
C GLU A 186 -37.30 13.64 2.40
N LYS A 187 -37.43 13.26 3.69
CA LYS A 187 -38.68 13.47 4.42
C LYS A 187 -38.92 14.94 4.74
N GLU A 188 -37.85 15.73 4.85
CA GLU A 188 -37.93 17.15 5.20
C GLU A 188 -37.74 18.07 3.98
N SER A 189 -37.05 17.60 2.92
CA SER A 189 -36.83 18.39 1.70
C SER A 189 -36.87 17.51 0.46
N ASN A 190 -37.80 17.82 -0.45
CA ASN A 190 -37.89 17.16 -1.76
C ASN A 190 -36.72 17.48 -2.70
N ASN A 191 -35.89 18.49 -2.37
CA ASN A 191 -34.80 18.97 -3.22
C ASN A 191 -33.41 18.48 -2.81
N PHE A 192 -33.30 17.55 -1.85
CA PHE A 192 -32.01 16.97 -1.51
C PHE A 192 -31.39 16.27 -2.72
N ARG A 193 -30.11 16.57 -2.99
CA ARG A 193 -29.32 15.98 -4.06
C ARG A 193 -28.09 15.31 -3.46
N PRO A 194 -27.94 13.98 -3.58
CA PRO A 194 -26.71 13.29 -3.17
C PRO A 194 -25.46 13.95 -3.81
N PRO A 195 -24.40 14.23 -3.02
CA PRO A 195 -23.22 14.93 -3.52
C PRO A 195 -22.22 13.97 -4.16
N ILE A 196 -21.34 14.49 -5.02
CA ILE A 196 -20.09 13.81 -5.40
C ILE A 196 -19.09 13.93 -4.23
N PHE A 197 -18.49 12.81 -3.84
CA PHE A 197 -17.47 12.73 -2.77
C PHE A 197 -16.05 12.86 -3.31
N ASN A 198 -15.06 13.05 -2.42
CA ASN A 198 -13.66 13.24 -2.78
C ASN A 198 -12.97 11.91 -3.12
N ILE A 199 -13.36 11.30 -4.24
CA ILE A 199 -12.68 10.14 -4.83
C ILE A 199 -12.08 10.62 -6.13
N LEU A 200 -10.77 10.75 -6.16
CA LEU A 200 -10.03 11.40 -7.23
C LEU A 200 -9.43 10.34 -8.17
N ASN A 201 -9.75 10.44 -9.46
CA ASN A 201 -9.09 9.62 -10.47
C ASN A 201 -7.76 10.25 -10.89
N LEU A 202 -6.69 9.92 -10.17
CA LEU A 202 -5.35 10.50 -10.35
C LEU A 202 -4.27 9.43 -10.19
N ASN A 203 -3.10 9.67 -10.81
CA ASN A 203 -1.92 8.87 -10.54
C ASN A 203 -1.28 9.33 -9.22
N SER A 204 -1.33 8.52 -8.17
CA SER A 204 -0.76 8.90 -6.85
C SER A 204 0.73 9.23 -6.88
N LEU A 205 1.47 8.82 -7.91
CA LEU A 205 2.88 9.14 -8.09
C LEU A 205 3.14 10.62 -8.40
N ILE A 206 2.15 11.39 -8.87
CA ILE A 206 2.31 12.82 -9.17
C ILE A 206 1.96 13.73 -7.98
N LEU A 207 1.48 13.16 -6.87
CA LEU A 207 0.98 13.92 -5.73
C LEU A 207 2.05 14.75 -5.00
N LEU A 208 3.33 14.40 -5.13
CA LEU A 208 4.44 15.16 -4.55
C LEU A 208 5.09 16.14 -5.53
N ASN A 209 4.50 16.35 -6.71
CA ASN A 209 5.09 17.22 -7.72
C ASN A 209 5.10 18.66 -7.20
N SER A 210 6.30 19.25 -7.10
CA SER A 210 6.49 20.58 -6.50
C SER A 210 5.82 21.70 -7.29
N LYS A 211 5.44 21.47 -8.54
CA LYS A 211 4.76 22.47 -9.38
C LYS A 211 3.25 22.55 -9.11
N GLU A 212 2.63 21.44 -8.70
CA GLU A 212 1.18 21.34 -8.47
C GLU A 212 0.93 20.38 -7.30
N ASN A 213 0.75 20.92 -6.09
CA ASN A 213 0.36 20.11 -4.95
C ASN A 213 -1.16 19.84 -5.01
N LEU A 214 -1.54 18.83 -5.79
CA LEU A 214 -2.95 18.47 -6.07
C LEU A 214 -3.76 18.14 -4.81
N ILE A 215 -3.09 17.67 -3.75
CA ILE A 215 -3.68 17.45 -2.43
C ILE A 215 -2.79 18.15 -1.40
N ALA A 216 -3.13 19.40 -1.09
CA ALA A 216 -2.35 20.23 -0.16
C ALA A 216 -2.45 19.78 1.30
N GLU A 217 -3.54 19.10 1.66
CA GLU A 217 -3.82 18.71 3.04
C GLU A 217 -3.05 17.46 3.49
N LYS A 218 -2.93 17.33 4.82
CA LYS A 218 -2.36 16.17 5.50
C LYS A 218 -3.45 15.44 6.28
N PHE A 219 -3.21 14.18 6.59
CA PHE A 219 -4.22 13.26 7.10
C PHE A 219 -3.83 12.68 8.46
N ASP A 220 -4.82 12.48 9.32
CA ASP A 220 -4.67 11.73 10.58
C ASP A 220 -4.42 10.25 10.29
N PHE A 221 -5.02 9.73 9.21
CA PHE A 221 -4.96 8.32 8.85
C PHE A 221 -4.65 8.15 7.36
N VAL A 222 -3.67 7.30 7.06
CA VAL A 222 -3.39 6.83 5.71
C VAL A 222 -3.51 5.31 5.72
N VAL A 223 -4.52 4.77 5.05
CA VAL A 223 -4.80 3.31 5.05
C VAL A 223 -4.91 2.82 3.63
N GLY A 224 -4.65 1.53 3.40
CA GLY A 224 -4.80 0.99 2.05
C GLY A 224 -4.03 -0.30 1.80
N ASN A 225 -4.18 -0.78 0.58
CA ASN A 225 -3.43 -1.88 0.00
C ASN A 225 -2.69 -1.37 -1.26
N PRO A 226 -1.47 -0.84 -1.12
CA PRO A 226 -0.74 -0.27 -2.26
C PRO A 226 -0.44 -1.32 -3.34
N PRO A 227 -0.23 -0.91 -4.60
CA PRO A 227 -0.01 -1.84 -5.71
C PRO A 227 1.34 -2.58 -5.61
N TYR A 228 1.33 -3.88 -5.94
CA TYR A 228 2.51 -4.77 -5.90
C TYR A 228 3.05 -5.06 -7.30
N LEU A 229 3.84 -4.14 -7.84
CA LEU A 229 4.56 -4.35 -9.11
C LEU A 229 6.06 -4.23 -8.90
N PHE A 230 6.79 -5.22 -9.39
CA PHE A 230 8.25 -5.25 -9.35
C PHE A 230 8.84 -4.17 -10.27
N ILE A 231 10.01 -3.65 -9.91
CA ILE A 231 10.68 -2.59 -10.69
C ILE A 231 10.77 -2.84 -12.21
N ARG A 232 10.96 -4.10 -12.61
CA ARG A 232 11.09 -4.50 -14.01
C ARG A 232 9.79 -4.34 -14.79
N ASP A 233 8.66 -4.48 -14.11
CA ASP A 233 7.31 -4.45 -14.68
C ASP A 233 6.69 -3.04 -14.60
N ILE A 234 7.35 -2.08 -13.93
CA ILE A 234 6.92 -0.67 -13.90
C ILE A 234 7.03 -0.06 -15.31
N PRO A 235 5.93 0.48 -15.89
CA PRO A 235 5.96 1.16 -17.18
C PRO A 235 6.95 2.33 -17.21
N LYS A 236 7.61 2.54 -18.37
CA LYS A 236 8.62 3.60 -18.54
C LYS A 236 8.12 5.01 -18.17
N LYS A 237 6.85 5.34 -18.49
CA LYS A 237 6.22 6.62 -18.10
C LYS A 237 6.20 6.80 -16.58
N HIS A 238 5.84 5.75 -15.83
CA HIS A 238 5.80 5.80 -14.36
C HIS A 238 7.21 5.85 -13.75
N LYS A 239 8.21 5.17 -14.33
CA LYS A 239 9.62 5.31 -13.90
C LYS A 239 10.07 6.77 -13.97
N LYS A 240 9.85 7.42 -15.12
CA LYS A 240 10.18 8.84 -15.30
C LYS A 240 9.45 9.74 -14.29
N LEU A 241 8.18 9.46 -14.01
CA LEU A 241 7.44 10.18 -12.97
C LEU A 241 8.12 10.02 -11.61
N ILE A 242 8.39 8.79 -11.18
CA ILE A 242 9.05 8.50 -9.89
C ILE A 242 10.43 9.16 -9.80
N GLU A 243 11.20 9.14 -10.87
CA GLU A 243 12.53 9.78 -10.95
C GLU A 243 12.44 11.31 -10.89
N SER A 244 11.38 11.90 -11.44
CA SER A 244 11.14 13.35 -11.37
C SER A 244 10.62 13.84 -10.01
N GLN A 245 10.12 12.93 -9.17
CA GLN A 245 9.64 13.28 -7.83
C GLN A 245 10.81 13.38 -6.84
N ASN A 246 10.68 14.30 -5.87
CA ASN A 246 11.63 14.43 -4.76
C ASN A 246 11.38 13.35 -3.69
N LEU A 247 11.59 12.09 -4.05
CA LEU A 247 11.46 10.90 -3.19
C LEU A 247 12.83 10.51 -2.61
N ASN A 248 12.83 9.98 -1.39
CA ASN A 248 14.04 9.53 -0.70
C ASN A 248 14.33 8.04 -0.97
N THR A 249 13.30 7.30 -1.39
CA THR A 249 13.34 5.83 -1.49
C THR A 249 13.40 5.31 -2.93
N ASN A 250 13.41 6.20 -3.93
CA ASN A 250 13.48 5.86 -5.37
C ASN A 250 14.91 5.54 -5.87
N ARG A 251 15.79 5.03 -5.00
CA ARG A 251 17.19 4.71 -5.32
C ARG A 251 17.41 3.20 -5.39
N GLY A 252 18.19 2.73 -6.36
CA GLY A 252 18.46 1.30 -6.55
C GLY A 252 17.20 0.54 -7.01
N GLN A 253 17.01 -0.68 -6.51
CA GLN A 253 15.85 -1.50 -6.85
C GLN A 253 14.69 -1.25 -5.88
N TYR A 254 13.60 -0.66 -6.36
CA TYR A 254 12.37 -0.37 -5.61
C TYR A 254 11.13 -0.88 -6.34
N ASP A 255 10.12 -1.30 -5.59
CA ASP A 255 8.80 -1.70 -6.10
C ASP A 255 7.78 -0.59 -5.79
N TYR A 256 6.61 -0.59 -6.45
CA TYR A 256 5.62 0.47 -6.23
C TYR A 256 5.22 0.66 -4.77
N TYR A 257 4.98 -0.42 -4.03
CA TYR A 257 4.57 -0.31 -2.62
C TYR A 257 5.53 0.54 -1.78
N GLN A 258 6.83 0.58 -2.12
CA GLN A 258 7.82 1.37 -1.39
C GLN A 258 7.60 2.87 -1.63
N ILE A 259 7.28 3.24 -2.87
CA ILE A 259 6.95 4.62 -3.24
C ILE A 259 5.64 5.04 -2.55
N PHE A 260 4.62 4.19 -2.56
CA PHE A 260 3.36 4.44 -1.86
C PHE A 260 3.54 4.52 -0.34
N LEU A 261 4.46 3.74 0.24
CA LEU A 261 4.78 3.81 1.66
C LEU A 261 5.45 5.14 2.02
N GLU A 262 6.40 5.62 1.21
CA GLU A 262 6.96 6.96 1.39
C GLU A 262 5.90 8.06 1.21
N LEU A 263 5.06 7.99 0.17
CA LEU A 263 3.95 8.90 -0.07
C LEU A 263 3.03 8.96 1.15
N GLY A 264 2.58 7.80 1.65
CA GLY A 264 1.71 7.72 2.81
C GLY A 264 2.34 8.34 4.07
N ILE A 265 3.61 8.05 4.35
CA ILE A 265 4.34 8.65 5.48
C ILE A 265 4.48 10.17 5.32
N ARG A 266 4.58 10.69 4.09
CA ARG A 266 4.62 12.14 3.83
C ARG A 266 3.25 12.80 3.96
N TYR A 267 2.16 12.09 3.69
CA TYR A 267 0.80 12.60 3.81
C TYR A 267 0.24 12.59 5.24
N LEU A 268 0.91 11.90 6.17
CA LEU A 268 0.54 11.95 7.58
C LEU A 268 0.87 13.30 8.24
N ILE A 269 -0.02 13.76 9.12
CA ILE A 269 0.31 14.73 10.17
C ILE A 269 1.24 14.10 11.22
N LYS A 270 1.88 14.91 12.06
CA LYS A 270 2.60 14.41 13.25
C LYS A 270 1.63 13.64 14.16
N GLY A 271 2.01 12.44 14.59
CA GLY A 271 1.14 11.53 15.37
C GLY A 271 0.04 10.85 14.57
N GLY A 272 -0.10 11.16 13.28
CA GLY A 272 -0.99 10.44 12.37
C GLY A 272 -0.51 9.00 12.16
N LYS A 273 -1.44 8.11 11.80
CA LYS A 273 -1.19 6.67 11.69
C LYS A 273 -1.35 6.16 10.27
N LEU A 274 -0.39 5.36 9.83
CA LEU A 274 -0.48 4.62 8.58
C LEU A 274 -0.73 3.15 8.86
N GLY A 275 -1.60 2.53 8.07
CA GLY A 275 -1.87 1.10 8.13
C GLY A 275 -1.96 0.50 6.74
N PHE A 276 -0.92 -0.21 6.33
CA PHE A 276 -0.83 -0.82 4.99
C PHE A 276 -0.67 -2.33 5.05
N ILE A 277 -1.19 -2.98 4.02
CA ILE A 277 -0.83 -4.36 3.65
C ILE A 277 0.38 -4.25 2.72
N LEU A 278 1.43 -5.03 2.96
CA LEU A 278 2.67 -4.98 2.17
C LEU A 278 3.21 -6.39 1.96
N PRO A 279 4.02 -6.63 0.91
CA PRO A 279 4.74 -7.90 0.77
C PRO A 279 5.75 -8.08 1.90
N ASP A 280 5.88 -9.30 2.43
CA ASP A 280 6.84 -9.65 3.47
C ASP A 280 8.31 -9.45 3.06
N SER A 281 8.58 -9.39 1.75
CA SER A 281 9.87 -9.02 1.17
C SER A 281 10.48 -7.74 1.78
N LEU A 282 9.63 -6.82 2.26
CA LEU A 282 10.05 -5.62 2.98
C LEU A 282 10.95 -5.96 4.18
N LEU A 283 10.68 -7.06 4.89
CA LEU A 283 11.33 -7.41 6.15
C LEU A 283 12.82 -7.72 5.99
N ALA A 284 13.19 -8.49 4.96
CA ALA A 284 14.51 -9.14 4.87
C ALA A 284 15.33 -8.79 3.62
N LEU A 285 14.71 -8.53 2.46
CA LEU A 285 15.48 -8.34 1.24
C LEU A 285 16.46 -7.17 1.35
N SER A 286 17.68 -7.36 0.85
CA SER A 286 18.79 -6.41 0.98
C SER A 286 18.51 -5.08 0.28
N ASN A 287 17.87 -5.14 -0.89
CA ASN A 287 17.43 -3.99 -1.67
C ASN A 287 16.24 -3.21 -1.06
N ARG A 288 15.74 -3.60 0.13
CA ARG A 288 14.72 -2.86 0.89
C ARG A 288 15.32 -2.01 2.02
N ASN A 289 16.64 -1.94 2.12
CA ASN A 289 17.32 -1.19 3.18
C ASN A 289 16.92 0.30 3.19
N ILE A 290 16.82 0.93 2.02
CA ILE A 290 16.53 2.37 1.90
C ILE A 290 15.14 2.69 2.45
N ILE A 291 14.11 1.93 2.06
CA ILE A 291 12.75 2.13 2.59
C ILE A 291 12.66 1.79 4.08
N ARG A 292 13.34 0.73 4.57
CA ARG A 292 13.36 0.39 6.00
C ARG A 292 14.00 1.48 6.84
N LYS A 293 15.11 2.04 6.37
CA LYS A 293 15.77 3.22 6.98
C LYS A 293 14.82 4.42 6.98
N TYR A 294 14.14 4.69 5.87
CA TYR A 294 13.18 5.79 5.78
C TYR A 294 12.02 5.64 6.80
N ILE A 295 11.44 4.44 6.94
CA ILE A 295 10.43 4.13 7.96
C ILE A 295 10.97 4.43 9.36
N TYR A 296 12.16 3.91 9.67
CA TYR A 296 12.81 4.08 10.98
C TYR A 296 13.09 5.56 11.31
N GLU A 297 13.49 6.36 10.32
CA GLU A 297 13.84 7.78 10.51
C GLU A 297 12.63 8.70 10.60
N ASN A 298 11.44 8.24 10.21
CA ASN A 298 10.25 9.10 10.10
C ASN A 298 9.07 8.64 10.97
N THR A 299 9.12 7.44 11.56
CA THR A 299 7.96 6.84 12.24
C THR A 299 8.34 6.01 13.47
N LYS A 300 7.39 5.91 14.40
CA LYS A 300 7.31 4.80 15.35
C LYS A 300 6.65 3.63 14.64
N ILE A 301 7.32 2.48 14.53
CA ILE A 301 6.69 1.24 14.06
C ILE A 301 5.88 0.69 15.22
N GLN A 302 4.56 0.85 15.17
CA GLN A 302 3.67 0.42 16.23
C GLN A 302 3.51 -1.10 16.20
N LYS A 303 3.32 -1.66 15.00
CA LYS A 303 3.02 -3.08 14.85
C LYS A 303 3.41 -3.64 13.49
N ILE A 304 3.96 -4.84 13.48
CA ILE A 304 4.16 -5.66 12.29
C ILE A 304 3.42 -6.98 12.51
N SER A 305 2.45 -7.27 11.64
CA SER A 305 1.70 -8.51 11.70
C SER A 305 2.01 -9.37 10.50
N ILE A 306 2.53 -10.57 10.72
CA ILE A 306 2.80 -11.54 9.66
C ILE A 306 1.52 -12.31 9.40
N VAL A 307 1.00 -12.17 8.19
CA VAL A 307 -0.26 -12.79 7.77
C VAL A 307 0.05 -13.90 6.77
N GLY A 308 -0.21 -15.15 7.16
CA GLY A 308 0.00 -16.31 6.28
C GLY A 308 -1.01 -16.37 5.11
N SER A 309 -0.95 -17.46 4.34
CA SER A 309 -1.84 -17.74 3.18
C SER A 309 -3.34 -17.72 3.50
N GLN A 310 -3.72 -17.73 4.78
CA GLN A 310 -5.10 -17.67 5.26
C GLN A 310 -5.80 -16.33 5.03
N PHE A 311 -5.09 -15.29 4.58
CA PHE A 311 -5.68 -13.99 4.21
C PHE A 311 -6.07 -13.89 2.71
N GLU A 312 -6.31 -15.05 2.07
CA GLU A 312 -6.77 -15.31 0.70
C GLU A 312 -5.79 -14.99 -0.44
N ASN A 313 -5.58 -15.99 -1.31
CA ASN A 313 -5.13 -15.95 -2.71
C ASN A 313 -4.11 -14.87 -3.11
N SER A 314 -3.06 -14.68 -2.32
CA SER A 314 -1.86 -13.99 -2.79
C SER A 314 -0.75 -15.02 -2.96
N VAL A 315 -0.17 -15.04 -4.16
CA VAL A 315 1.05 -15.79 -4.49
C VAL A 315 2.25 -15.31 -3.64
N VAL A 316 2.07 -14.21 -2.90
CA VAL A 316 3.09 -13.52 -2.11
C VAL A 316 2.62 -13.45 -0.66
N SER A 317 3.48 -13.87 0.26
CA SER A 317 3.26 -13.71 1.71
C SER A 317 3.23 -12.22 2.07
N ASN A 318 2.28 -11.82 2.92
CA ASN A 318 2.04 -10.42 3.23
C ASN A 318 2.28 -10.12 4.72
N ILE A 319 2.50 -8.85 4.99
CA ILE A 319 2.50 -8.28 6.33
C ILE A 319 1.47 -7.15 6.40
N ILE A 320 0.99 -6.89 7.61
CA ILE A 320 0.28 -5.65 7.94
C ILE A 320 1.21 -4.78 8.77
N LEU A 321 1.51 -3.59 8.27
CA LEU A 321 2.41 -2.63 8.90
C LEU A 321 1.61 -1.44 9.44
N ILE A 322 1.73 -1.18 10.74
CA ILE A 322 1.12 -0.04 11.41
C ILE A 322 2.23 0.91 11.86
N LEU A 323 2.20 2.14 11.37
CA LEU A 323 3.17 3.19 11.65
C LEU A 323 2.49 4.39 12.31
N GLU A 324 3.23 5.14 13.11
CA GLU A 324 2.84 6.45 13.62
C GLU A 324 3.91 7.48 13.27
N LYS A 325 3.52 8.60 12.67
CA LYS A 325 4.46 9.65 12.26
C LYS A 325 5.10 10.31 13.49
N GLU A 326 6.42 10.22 13.59
CA GLU A 326 7.17 10.78 14.73
C GLU A 326 8.48 11.40 14.22
N LEU A 327 8.68 12.69 14.51
CA LEU A 327 9.85 13.43 14.05
C LEU A 327 10.99 13.41 15.07
N ASN A 328 10.70 13.19 16.36
CA ASN A 328 11.72 13.13 17.39
C ASN A 328 12.45 11.76 17.39
N SER A 329 13.77 11.76 17.23
CA SER A 329 14.59 10.54 17.18
C SER A 329 14.54 9.72 18.46
N ASN A 330 14.65 10.35 19.63
CA ASN A 330 14.66 9.66 20.92
C ASN A 330 13.33 8.94 21.17
N GLN A 331 12.22 9.59 20.80
CA GLN A 331 10.89 9.00 20.85
C GLN A 331 10.75 7.79 19.92
N ARG A 332 11.39 7.81 18.74
CA ARG A 332 11.42 6.66 17.83
C ARG A 332 12.32 5.55 18.36
N GLU A 333 13.50 5.86 18.88
CA GLU A 333 14.48 4.88 19.33
C GLU A 333 13.98 4.08 20.55
N ASN A 334 13.29 4.76 21.47
CA ASN A 334 12.71 4.15 22.67
C ASN A 334 11.35 3.46 22.44
N ASN A 335 10.87 3.41 21.19
CA ASN A 335 9.61 2.75 20.85
C ASN A 335 9.72 1.23 20.93
N ILE A 336 8.67 0.56 21.41
CA ILE A 336 8.54 -0.90 21.35
C ILE A 336 7.67 -1.28 20.16
N ILE A 337 8.21 -2.15 19.31
CA ILE A 337 7.53 -2.69 18.13
C ILE A 337 6.81 -3.96 18.55
N LYS A 338 5.49 -4.00 18.36
CA LYS A 338 4.69 -5.21 18.56
C LYS A 338 4.73 -6.09 17.30
N ILE A 339 5.21 -7.31 17.44
CA ILE A 339 5.22 -8.31 16.37
C ILE A 339 4.12 -9.34 16.66
N VAL A 340 3.29 -9.63 15.66
CA VAL A 340 2.21 -10.62 15.77
C VAL A 340 2.30 -11.62 14.63
N PHE A 341 2.34 -12.90 14.97
CA PHE A 341 2.32 -14.00 14.01
C PHE A 341 0.94 -14.64 14.01
N TYR A 342 0.31 -14.73 12.83
CA TYR A 342 -0.96 -15.40 12.65
C TYR A 342 -0.74 -16.78 12.01
N ASN A 343 -0.88 -17.84 12.81
CA ASN A 343 -0.95 -19.23 12.35
C ASN A 343 -2.36 -19.80 12.64
N SER A 344 -2.75 -20.90 11.97
CA SER A 344 -4.10 -21.49 12.00
C SER A 344 -4.74 -21.58 13.38
N ASP A 345 -3.95 -21.89 14.42
CA ASP A 345 -4.49 -22.23 15.74
C ASP A 345 -3.78 -21.52 16.91
N THR A 346 -2.75 -20.71 16.65
CA THR A 346 -1.99 -20.02 17.71
C THR A 346 -1.59 -18.60 17.31
N LYS A 347 -1.75 -17.67 18.27
CA LYS A 347 -1.28 -16.29 18.16
C LYS A 347 -0.01 -16.15 18.99
N LYS A 348 1.15 -16.09 18.32
CA LYS A 348 2.42 -15.74 18.96
C LYS A 348 2.64 -14.24 18.83
N SER A 349 3.11 -13.61 19.91
CA SER A 349 3.58 -12.22 19.87
C SER A 349 5.00 -12.11 20.38
N ASN A 350 5.72 -11.15 19.83
CA ASN A 350 7.05 -10.76 20.25
C ASN A 350 7.13 -9.24 20.32
N GLU A 351 8.11 -8.71 21.05
CA GLU A 351 8.35 -7.28 21.18
C GLU A 351 9.82 -6.99 20.95
N ILE A 352 10.09 -5.96 20.15
CA ILE A 352 11.45 -5.55 19.77
C ILE A 352 11.59 -4.06 20.00
N GLU A 353 12.66 -3.64 20.67
CA GLU A 353 12.99 -2.22 20.80
C GLU A 353 13.40 -1.67 19.43
N GLN A 354 12.77 -0.58 18.99
CA GLN A 354 12.97 -0.05 17.65
C GLN A 354 14.44 0.31 17.40
N LYS A 355 15.17 0.83 18.39
CA LYS A 355 16.62 1.11 18.27
C LYS A 355 17.44 -0.08 17.75
N GLN A 356 17.00 -1.30 18.03
CA GLN A 356 17.69 -2.52 17.59
C GLN A 356 17.74 -2.65 16.06
N LEU A 357 16.74 -2.10 15.35
CA LEU A 357 16.72 -2.09 13.90
C LEU A 357 17.95 -1.36 13.32
N LYS A 358 18.40 -0.26 13.94
CA LYS A 358 19.59 0.48 13.50
C LYS A 358 20.87 -0.36 13.68
N ILE A 359 20.97 -1.09 14.80
CA ILE A 359 22.09 -2.02 15.08
C ILE A 359 22.14 -3.11 14.00
N TRP A 360 20.98 -3.60 13.55
CA TRP A 360 20.88 -4.59 12.49
C TRP A 360 20.95 -4.01 11.06
N ASN A 361 21.48 -2.80 10.91
CA ASN A 361 21.53 -2.10 9.62
C ASN A 361 20.16 -2.09 8.92
N TYR A 362 19.15 -1.70 9.69
CA TYR A 362 17.73 -1.61 9.34
C TYR A 362 17.10 -2.89 8.82
N ARG A 363 17.69 -4.08 9.03
CA ARG A 363 17.03 -5.36 8.77
C ARG A 363 15.95 -5.59 9.83
N PHE A 364 14.73 -5.98 9.42
CA PHE A 364 13.64 -6.25 10.35
C PHE A 364 13.69 -7.73 10.75
N LEU A 365 14.63 -8.07 11.61
CA LEU A 365 14.84 -9.44 12.12
C LEU A 365 13.77 -9.80 13.18
N ILE A 366 12.49 -9.75 12.77
CA ILE A 366 11.34 -9.79 13.67
C ILE A 366 11.11 -11.13 14.40
N ASN A 367 11.79 -12.18 13.93
CA ASN A 367 11.71 -13.53 14.50
C ASN A 367 12.59 -13.71 15.74
N LEU A 368 13.52 -12.79 15.99
CA LEU A 368 14.47 -12.89 17.08
C LEU A 368 13.81 -12.62 18.43
N ASN A 369 13.97 -13.55 19.37
CA ASN A 369 13.58 -13.35 20.77
C ASN A 369 14.72 -12.69 21.57
N LYS A 370 14.46 -12.27 22.82
CA LYS A 370 15.46 -11.60 23.68
C LYS A 370 16.79 -12.36 23.80
N ARG A 371 16.76 -13.70 23.90
CA ARG A 371 17.96 -14.54 23.97
C ARG A 371 18.72 -14.51 22.64
N ASP A 372 18.03 -14.60 21.51
CA ASP A 372 18.67 -14.51 20.18
C ASP A 372 19.36 -13.16 19.99
N ILE A 373 18.71 -12.07 20.43
CA ILE A 373 19.28 -10.72 20.39
C ILE A 373 20.54 -10.64 21.26
N GLN A 374 20.50 -11.15 22.49
CA GLN A 374 21.67 -11.19 23.38
C GLN A 374 22.82 -12.01 22.79
N ILE A 375 22.53 -13.15 22.15
CA ILE A 375 23.53 -13.97 21.47
C ILE A 375 24.14 -13.18 20.31
N LEU A 376 23.33 -12.55 19.46
CA LEU A 376 23.83 -11.75 18.35
C LEU A 376 24.67 -10.56 18.83
N ASP A 377 24.26 -9.88 19.88
CA ASP A 377 25.02 -8.77 20.46
C ASP A 377 26.34 -9.27 21.06
N TYR A 378 26.35 -10.43 21.72
CA TYR A 378 27.60 -11.05 22.19
C TYR A 378 28.53 -11.37 21.01
N LEU A 379 28.01 -12.03 19.97
CA LEU A 379 28.78 -12.40 18.79
C LEU A 379 29.36 -11.17 18.07
N ASN A 380 28.55 -10.14 17.86
CA ASN A 380 28.95 -8.92 17.14
C ASN A 380 29.96 -8.06 17.93
N ASN A 381 30.01 -8.19 19.26
CA ASN A 381 30.90 -7.39 20.11
C ASN A 381 32.16 -8.14 20.55
N LYS A 382 32.15 -9.48 20.58
CA LYS A 382 33.27 -10.30 21.06
C LYS A 382 34.13 -10.90 19.97
N PHE A 383 33.64 -10.95 18.73
CA PHE A 383 34.36 -11.56 17.63
C PHE A 383 34.61 -10.52 16.52
N PRO A 384 35.80 -10.56 15.90
CA PRO A 384 36.12 -9.67 14.80
C PRO A 384 35.21 -9.95 13.60
N LYS A 385 34.86 -8.90 12.87
CA LYS A 385 34.09 -9.04 11.62
C LYS A 385 34.95 -9.70 10.56
N LEU A 386 34.30 -10.32 9.58
CA LEU A 386 35.00 -10.93 8.44
C LEU A 386 35.90 -9.91 7.72
N ASP A 387 35.44 -8.68 7.52
CA ASP A 387 36.23 -7.61 6.88
C ASP A 387 37.49 -7.23 7.69
N GLU A 388 37.42 -7.31 9.02
CA GLU A 388 38.56 -7.07 9.92
C GLU A 388 39.55 -8.24 9.85
N LEU A 389 39.04 -9.48 9.79
CA LEU A 389 39.86 -10.67 9.63
C LEU A 389 40.58 -10.70 8.28
N ILE A 390 39.91 -10.33 7.18
CA ILE A 390 40.53 -10.23 5.85
C ILE A 390 41.68 -9.21 5.83
N SER A 391 41.52 -8.12 6.58
CA SER A 391 42.49 -7.02 6.60
C SER A 391 43.69 -7.31 7.52
N ASN A 392 43.57 -8.31 8.39
CA ASN A 392 44.63 -8.66 9.34
C ASN A 392 45.72 -9.51 8.66
N LYS A 393 46.98 -9.09 8.78
CA LYS A 393 48.15 -9.75 8.18
C LYS A 393 48.35 -11.19 8.67
N ASP A 394 47.86 -11.52 9.87
CA ASP A 394 47.97 -12.86 10.46
C ASP A 394 47.01 -13.86 9.79
N TYR A 395 46.03 -13.39 9.02
CA TYR A 395 45.03 -14.22 8.37
C TYR A 395 45.13 -14.09 6.85
N LYS A 396 45.38 -15.21 6.17
CA LYS A 396 45.36 -15.26 4.69
C LYS A 396 43.98 -15.69 4.18
N ILE A 397 42.98 -14.84 4.38
CA ILE A 397 41.60 -15.11 3.92
C ILE A 397 41.41 -14.57 2.49
N LEU A 398 41.33 -15.48 1.52
CA LEU A 398 41.00 -15.16 0.12
C LEU A 398 39.51 -15.42 -0.14
N LEU A 399 38.72 -14.35 -0.23
CA LEU A 399 37.32 -14.43 -0.64
C LEU A 399 37.20 -14.08 -2.13
N ASN A 400 37.10 -15.11 -2.96
CA ASN A 400 36.75 -14.95 -4.36
C ASN A 400 35.23 -15.07 -4.49
N ARG A 401 34.53 -14.00 -4.87
CA ARG A 401 33.20 -14.17 -5.46
C ARG A 401 33.39 -14.86 -6.80
N GLY A 402 32.73 -16.01 -6.98
CA GLY A 402 32.55 -16.59 -8.31
C GLY A 402 31.96 -15.55 -9.24
N VAL A 403 32.37 -15.58 -10.50
CA VAL A 403 31.77 -14.75 -11.55
C VAL A 403 30.47 -15.44 -11.97
N GLU A 404 29.33 -14.77 -11.81
CA GLU A 404 28.08 -15.23 -12.41
C GLU A 404 28.20 -15.01 -13.92
N LEU A 405 28.39 -16.11 -14.64
CA LEU A 405 28.46 -16.11 -16.09
C LEU A 405 27.03 -16.07 -16.65
N THR A 406 26.88 -15.46 -17.81
CA THR A 406 25.62 -15.59 -18.56
C THR A 406 25.40 -17.06 -18.94
N LYS A 407 24.17 -17.43 -19.35
CA LYS A 407 23.88 -18.79 -19.85
C LYS A 407 24.83 -19.24 -20.96
N GLU A 408 25.40 -18.29 -21.70
CA GLU A 408 26.32 -18.55 -22.80
C GLU A 408 27.77 -18.81 -22.35
N GLY A 409 28.10 -18.63 -21.05
CA GLY A 409 29.44 -18.95 -20.55
C GLY A 409 30.58 -18.04 -21.03
N LYS A 410 30.30 -16.95 -21.75
CA LYS A 410 31.34 -16.14 -22.37
C LYS A 410 32.11 -15.25 -21.38
N VAL A 411 33.43 -15.29 -21.46
CA VAL A 411 34.38 -14.46 -20.71
C VAL A 411 35.40 -13.83 -21.64
N PHE A 412 36.11 -12.79 -21.20
CA PHE A 412 37.30 -12.30 -21.88
C PHE A 412 38.49 -12.24 -20.91
N TYR A 413 39.70 -12.48 -21.42
CA TYR A 413 40.93 -12.31 -20.64
C TYR A 413 41.40 -10.86 -20.71
N CYS A 414 41.57 -10.20 -19.55
CA CYS A 414 42.14 -8.87 -19.49
C CYS A 414 43.65 -8.96 -19.26
N GLU A 415 44.45 -8.70 -20.31
CA GLU A 415 45.92 -8.70 -20.26
C GLU A 415 46.52 -7.81 -19.15
N LYS A 416 45.87 -6.67 -18.86
CA LYS A 416 46.35 -5.72 -17.84
C LYS A 416 46.07 -6.19 -16.41
N CYS A 417 44.94 -6.87 -16.20
CA CYS A 417 44.55 -7.40 -14.90
C CYS A 417 45.00 -8.85 -14.70
N LYS A 418 45.49 -9.50 -15.76
CA LYS A 418 45.86 -10.91 -15.83
C LYS A 418 44.77 -11.84 -15.29
N LYS A 419 43.51 -11.57 -15.63
CA LYS A 419 42.33 -12.29 -15.11
C LYS A 419 41.19 -12.31 -16.13
N TYR A 420 40.38 -13.38 -16.10
CA TYR A 420 39.13 -13.50 -16.85
C TYR A 420 37.99 -12.70 -16.19
N TYR A 421 37.18 -12.07 -17.03
CA TYR A 421 36.00 -11.30 -16.61
C TYR A 421 34.78 -11.65 -17.48
N PRO A 422 33.55 -11.50 -16.95
CA PRO A 422 32.35 -11.64 -17.77
C PRO A 422 32.26 -10.48 -18.76
N ILE A 423 31.62 -10.71 -19.91
CA ILE A 423 31.47 -9.69 -20.95
C ILE A 423 30.60 -8.53 -20.44
N PRO A 424 31.12 -7.28 -20.38
CA PRO A 424 30.30 -6.09 -20.11
C PRO A 424 29.23 -5.82 -21.20
N HIS A 425 28.00 -5.52 -20.76
CA HIS A 425 26.84 -5.34 -21.66
C HIS A 425 26.87 -4.11 -22.60
N GLU A 426 27.69 -3.09 -22.35
CA GLU A 426 27.57 -1.80 -23.06
C GLU A 426 28.87 -1.33 -23.74
N LYS A 427 30.05 -1.78 -23.29
CA LYS A 427 31.35 -1.32 -23.80
C LYS A 427 32.37 -2.44 -23.70
N ASN A 428 33.15 -2.68 -24.76
CA ASN A 428 34.26 -3.64 -24.81
C ASN A 428 35.50 -3.15 -24.03
N VAL A 429 35.32 -2.83 -22.75
CA VAL A 429 36.38 -2.38 -21.85
C VAL A 429 36.32 -3.13 -20.53
N CYS A 430 37.48 -3.46 -19.99
CA CYS A 430 37.57 -4.01 -18.64
C CYS A 430 37.07 -3.00 -17.62
N ARG A 431 36.03 -3.35 -16.87
CA ARG A 431 35.43 -2.48 -15.84
C ARG A 431 36.37 -2.13 -14.68
N ILE A 432 37.46 -2.87 -14.51
CA ILE A 432 38.46 -2.63 -13.46
C ILE A 432 39.53 -1.64 -13.90
N CYS A 433 40.13 -1.86 -15.09
CA CYS A 433 41.31 -1.10 -15.52
C CYS A 433 41.09 -0.19 -16.73
N GLY A 434 39.89 -0.19 -17.31
CA GLY A 434 39.49 0.62 -18.45
C GLY A 434 40.06 0.21 -19.81
N LYS A 435 40.90 -0.85 -19.87
CA LYS A 435 41.53 -1.29 -21.12
C LYS A 435 40.48 -1.92 -22.05
N SER A 436 40.50 -1.52 -23.32
CA SER A 436 39.70 -2.17 -24.36
C SER A 436 40.18 -3.59 -24.63
N TYR A 437 39.26 -4.46 -24.99
CA TYR A 437 39.56 -5.83 -25.42
C TYR A 437 38.84 -6.10 -26.74
N ASP A 438 39.48 -6.90 -27.60
CA ASP A 438 38.94 -7.24 -28.92
C ASP A 438 38.07 -8.49 -28.82
N ASN A 439 37.10 -8.63 -29.74
CA ASN A 439 36.20 -9.78 -29.74
C ASN A 439 36.93 -11.14 -29.87
N GLY A 440 38.16 -11.15 -30.40
CA GLY A 440 38.99 -12.36 -30.47
C GLY A 440 39.58 -12.83 -29.12
N SER A 441 39.47 -12.02 -28.06
CA SER A 441 39.86 -12.38 -26.69
C SER A 441 38.72 -12.97 -25.85
N ILE A 442 37.57 -13.20 -26.48
CA ILE A 442 36.40 -13.81 -25.86
C ILE A 442 36.54 -15.33 -25.96
N GLU A 443 36.43 -15.98 -24.81
CA GLU A 443 36.42 -17.43 -24.67
C GLU A 443 35.05 -17.88 -24.14
N ASN A 444 34.66 -19.11 -24.48
CA ASN A 444 33.50 -19.76 -23.89
C ASN A 444 33.98 -20.87 -22.96
N ILE A 445 33.48 -20.87 -21.72
CA ILE A 445 33.91 -21.81 -20.67
C ILE A 445 32.80 -22.78 -20.27
N ILE A 446 31.64 -22.75 -20.93
CA ILE A 446 30.65 -23.82 -20.88
C ILE A 446 30.83 -24.65 -22.15
N PHE A 447 31.38 -25.87 -21.99
CA PHE A 447 31.39 -26.88 -23.05
C PHE A 447 30.10 -27.70 -22.88
N GLU A 448 29.27 -27.77 -23.94
CA GLU A 448 28.18 -28.74 -24.00
C GLU A 448 28.82 -30.11 -24.26
N ASP A 449 28.59 -31.07 -23.36
CA ASP A 449 28.94 -32.49 -23.55
C ASP A 449 28.10 -33.14 -24.66
#